data_AF-A0A7C8DQN1-F1
#
_entry.id   AF-A0A7C8DQN1-F1
#
_cell.length_a   1.000
_cell.length_b   1.000
_cell.length_c   1.000
_cell.angle_alpha   90.00
_cell.angle_beta   90.00
_cell.angle_gamma   90.00
#
_symmetry.space_group_name_H-M   'P 1'
#
loop_
_entity.id
_entity.type
_entity.pdbx_description
1 polymer ?
#
loop_
_entity_poly.entity_id
_entity_poly.type
_entity_poly.pdbx_seq_one_letter_code
_entity_poly.pdbx_strand_id
1 'polypeptide(L)' 'MKWVVYLLLILSILLITAGYLIDDINSEKFIGGGTLILFFIVIPLFLYYRWKNKKLKDFILDNKELEKMKN' A
#
# COMPACT_ATOMS: atom_id res chain seq x y z
N MET A 1 7.84 -2.41 11.57
CA MET A 1 6.78 -1.79 10.75
C MET A 1 6.56 -2.50 9.42
N LYS A 2 7.59 -2.82 8.62
CA LYS A 2 7.43 -3.56 7.36
C LYS A 2 6.61 -4.86 7.52
N TRP A 3 6.94 -5.68 8.52
CA TRP A 3 6.19 -6.91 8.85
C TRP A 3 4.71 -6.68 9.19
N VAL A 4 4.38 -5.57 9.85
CA VAL A 4 2.99 -5.22 10.19
C VAL A 4 2.19 -4.89 8.94
N VAL A 5 2.80 -4.14 8.01
CA VAL A 5 2.18 -3.82 6.71
C VAL A 5 1.95 -5.10 5.90
N TYR A 6 2.92 -6.01 5.86
CA TYR A 6 2.77 -7.30 5.18
C TYR A 6 1.70 -8.17 5.83
N LEU A 7 1.61 -8.20 7.16
CA LEU A 7 0.58 -8.95 7.88
C LEU A 7 -0.82 -8.42 7.55
N LEU A 8 -1.02 -7.10 7.58
CA LEU A 8 -2.30 -6.49 7.23
C LEU A 8 -2.68 -6.70 5.76
N LEU A 9 -1.68 -6.69 4.86
CA LEU A 9 -1.88 -6.99 3.45
C LEU A 9 -2.36 -8.44 3.26
N ILE A 10 -1.68 -9.42 3.86
CA ILE A 10 -2.08 -10.83 3.82
C ILE A 10 -3.48 -11.00 4.41
N LEU A 11 -3.77 -10.35 5.54
CA LEU A 11 -5.09 -10.40 6.17
C LEU A 11 -6.19 -9.85 5.24
N SER A 12 -5.94 -8.74 4.55
CA SER A 12 -6.89 -8.16 3.60
C SER A 12 -7.16 -9.10 2.41
N ILE A 13 -6.11 -9.74 1.89
CA ILE A 13 -6.22 -10.71 0.79
C ILE A 13 -7.02 -11.92 1.26
N LEU A 14 -6.71 -12.45 2.45
CA LEU A 14 -7.44 -13.57 3.04
C LEU A 14 -8.93 -13.26 3.22
N LEU A 15 -9.28 -12.07 3.71
CA LEU A 15 -10.68 -11.64 3.82
C LEU A 15 -11.40 -11.60 2.47
N ILE A 16 -10.75 -11.03 1.45
CA ILE A 16 -11.31 -10.95 0.11
C ILE A 16 -11.49 -12.35 -0.48
N THR A 17 -10.45 -13.21 -0.40
CA THR A 17 -10.54 -14.59 -0.89
C THR A 17 -11.56 -15.42 -0.12
N ALA A 18 -11.64 -15.26 1.21
CA ALA A 18 -12.64 -15.95 2.02
C ALA A 18 -14.06 -15.53 1.64
N GLY A 19 -14.28 -14.24 1.34
CA GLY A 19 -15.57 -13.76 0.85
C GLY A 19 -16.00 -14.39 -0.47
N TYR A 20 -15.06 -14.73 -1.36
CA TYR A 20 -15.36 -15.46 -2.61
C TYR A 20 -15.54 -16.98 -2.44
N LEU A 21 -15.05 -17.55 -1.34
CA LEU A 21 -15.15 -18.99 -1.06
C LEU A 21 -16.37 -19.35 -0.19
N ILE A 22 -17.01 -18.36 0.42
CA ILE A 22 -18.17 -18.54 1.29
C ILE A 22 -19.44 -18.18 0.52
N ASP A 23 -20.29 -19.16 0.25
CA ASP A 23 -21.64 -18.97 -0.31
C ASP A 23 -22.64 -18.62 0.81
N ASP A 24 -22.44 -17.48 1.47
CA ASP A 24 -23.35 -16.92 2.47
C ASP A 24 -23.70 -15.47 2.11
N ILE A 25 -24.83 -14.99 2.64
CA ILE A 25 -25.32 -13.61 2.52
C ILE A 25 -24.31 -12.57 3.04
N ASN A 26 -23.33 -13.01 3.84
CA ASN A 26 -22.28 -12.17 4.39
C ASN A 26 -21.02 -12.09 3.53
N SER A 27 -20.92 -12.84 2.42
CA SER A 27 -19.78 -12.88 1.50
C SER A 27 -19.33 -11.48 1.05
N GLU A 28 -20.28 -10.65 0.63
CA GLU A 28 -20.06 -9.28 0.16
C GLU A 28 -19.45 -8.38 1.26
N LYS A 29 -19.82 -8.62 2.52
CA LYS A 29 -19.26 -7.87 3.67
C LYS A 29 -17.79 -8.21 3.91
N PHE A 30 -17.39 -9.47 3.69
CA PHE A 30 -15.98 -9.87 3.79
C PHE A 30 -15.14 -9.26 2.67
N ILE A 31 -15.66 -9.26 1.44
CA ILE A 31 -15.01 -8.63 0.29
C ILE A 31 -14.88 -7.12 0.50
N GLY A 32 -15.98 -6.46 0.86
CA GLY A 32 -16.01 -5.02 1.14
C GLY A 32 -15.10 -4.63 2.31
N GLY A 33 -15.16 -5.38 3.42
CA GLY A 33 -14.33 -5.17 4.59
C GLY A 33 -12.84 -5.35 4.30
N GLY A 34 -12.45 -6.42 3.59
CA GLY A 34 -11.08 -6.64 3.17
C GLY A 34 -10.57 -5.55 2.23
N THR A 35 -11.41 -5.09 1.31
CA THR A 35 -11.10 -3.99 0.38
C THR A 35 -10.91 -2.66 1.12
N LEU A 36 -11.78 -2.34 2.09
CA LEU A 36 -11.65 -1.13 2.90
C LEU A 36 -10.36 -1.14 3.72
N ILE A 37 -10.02 -2.26 4.35
CA ILE A 37 -8.77 -2.41 5.10
C ILE A 37 -7.57 -2.21 4.16
N LEU A 38 -7.61 -2.80 2.96
CA LEU A 38 -6.53 -2.67 1.98
C LEU A 38 -6.30 -1.21 1.57
N PHE A 39 -7.37 -0.50 1.17
CA PHE A 39 -7.24 0.86 0.64
C PHE A 39 -7.05 1.94 1.70
N PHE A 40 -7.73 1.85 2.85
CA PHE A 40 -7.69 2.91 3.87
C PHE A 40 -6.64 2.68 4.94
N ILE A 41 -6.15 1.44 5.11
CA ILE A 41 -5.15 1.12 6.15
C ILE A 41 -3.85 0.67 5.52
N VAL A 42 -3.86 -0.41 4.72
CA VAL A 42 -2.62 -1.02 4.21
C VAL A 42 -1.87 -0.07 3.28
N ILE A 43 -2.55 0.54 2.31
CA ILE A 43 -1.92 1.43 1.33
C ILE A 43 -1.33 2.70 1.99
N PRO A 44 -2.07 3.47 2.81
CA PRO A 44 -1.52 4.66 3.46
C PRO A 44 -0.37 4.33 4.39
N LEU A 45 -0.47 3.22 5.15
CA LEU A 45 0.59 2.79 6.06
C LEU A 45 1.84 2.32 5.30
N PHE A 46 1.66 1.64 4.16
CA PHE A 46 2.75 1.25 3.26
C PHE A 46 3.47 2.48 2.68
N LEU A 47 2.72 3.44 2.15
CA LEU A 47 3.26 4.69 1.62
C LEU A 47 4.05 5.45 2.67
N TYR A 48 3.46 5.64 3.86
CA TYR A 48 4.13 6.30 4.98
C TYR A 48 5.43 5.59 5.36
N TYR A 49 5.39 4.26 5.49
CA TYR A 49 6.58 3.48 5.83
C TYR A 49 7.68 3.55 4.75
N ARG A 50 7.30 3.53 3.47
CA ARG A 50 8.23 3.59 2.32
C ARG A 50 8.85 4.98 2.16
N TRP A 51 8.10 6.04 2.43
CA TRP A 51 8.52 7.42 2.24
C TRP A 51 9.18 8.08 3.46
N LYS A 52 9.14 7.44 4.64
CA LYS A 52 9.66 8.01 5.89
C LYS A 52 11.09 8.57 5.81
N ASN A 53 11.96 8.01 4.96
CA ASN A 53 13.37 8.40 4.85
C ASN A 53 13.73 9.01 3.48
N LYS A 54 12.74 9.35 2.65
CA LYS A 54 12.96 9.90 1.30
C LYS A 54 12.65 11.39 1.31
N LYS A 55 13.62 12.25 0.99
CA LYS A 55 13.37 13.68 0.84
C LYS A 55 12.84 13.93 -0.56
N LEU A 56 11.79 14.74 -0.68
CA LEU A 56 11.22 15.13 -1.98
C LEU A 56 12.28 15.74 -2.90
N LYS A 57 13.23 16.46 -2.30
CA LYS A 57 14.37 17.11 -2.97
C LYS A 57 15.29 16.13 -3.71
N ASP A 58 15.38 14.87 -3.26
CA ASP A 58 16.20 13.85 -3.92
C ASP A 58 15.56 13.33 -5.22
N PHE A 59 14.30 13.72 -5.51
CA PHE A 59 13.56 13.34 -6.72
C PHE A 59 13.36 14.50 -7.69
N ILE A 60 13.66 15.73 -7.27
CA ILE A 60 13.60 16.90 -8.13
C ILE A 60 15.00 17.07 -8.71
N LEU A 61 15.15 16.88 -10.02
CA LEU A 61 16.40 17.20 -10.69
C LEU A 61 16.64 18.72 -10.59
N ASP A 62 17.66 19.08 -9.83
CA ASP A 62 18.13 20.47 -9.77
C ASP A 62 18.79 20.82 -11.12
N ASN A 63 18.68 22.07 -11.55
CA ASN A 63 19.28 22.54 -12.80
C ASN A 63 20.79 22.28 -12.83
N LYS A 64 21.44 22.32 -11.66
CA LYS A 64 22.87 21.98 -11.49
C LYS A 64 23.20 20.50 -11.72
N GLU A 65 22.26 19.59 -11.48
CA GLU A 65 22.46 18.17 -11.76
C GLU A 65 22.18 17.86 -13.24
N LEU A 66 21.19 18.53 -13.83
CA LEU A 66 20.91 18.46 -15.27
C LEU A 66 22.10 18.92 -16.13
N GLU A 67 22.79 20.00 -15.72
CA GLU A 67 24.01 20.46 -16.41
C GLU A 67 25.15 19.44 -16.32
N LYS A 68 25.27 18.70 -15.21
CA LYS A 68 26.28 17.64 -15.05
C LYS A 68 26.01 16.41 -15.93
N MET A 69 24.77 16.16 -16.33
CA MET A 69 24.41 15.06 -17.25
C MET A 69 24.61 15.43 -18.73
N LYS A 70 24.81 16.72 -19.02
CA LYS A 70 24.88 17.25 -20.38
C LYS A 70 26.30 17.28 -20.97
N ASN A 71 27.31 16.91 -20.18
CA ASN A 71 28.72 16.81 -20.55
C ASN A 71 29.24 15.40 -20.38
#